data_AF-V4L8W6-F1
#
_entry.id   AF-V4L8W6-F1
#
_cell.length_a   1.000
_cell.length_b   1.000
_cell.length_c   1.000
_cell.angle_alpha   90.00
_cell.angle_beta   90.00
_cell.angle_gamma   90.00
#
_symmetry.space_group_name_H-M   'P 1'
#
loop_
_entity.id
_entity.type
_entity.pdbx_description
1 polymer ?
#
loop_
_entity_poly.entity_id
_entity_poly.type
_entity_poly.pdbx_seq_one_letter_code
_entity_poly.pdbx_strand_id
1 'polypeptide(L)' 'MPVGALAPLVFQRVRTSGDSRLWNEYIQRYHYLGYTPLPGAQLRYRVYSAGQPIALLGFGAAAWMSAPRDRYIG' A
#
# COMPACT_ATOMS: atom_id res chain seq x y z
N MET A 1 -7.74 -13.48 -12.03
CA MET A 1 -7.84 -12.65 -13.25
C MET A 1 -6.48 -12.63 -13.92
N PRO A 2 -6.38 -12.79 -15.26
CA PRO A 2 -5.11 -12.67 -15.97
C PRO A 2 -4.57 -11.23 -15.87
N VAL A 3 -3.23 -11.06 -15.84
CA VAL A 3 -2.59 -9.75 -15.56
C VAL A 3 -2.96 -8.67 -16.58
N GLY A 4 -3.24 -9.06 -17.84
CA GLY A 4 -3.64 -8.16 -18.92
C GLY A 4 -5.09 -7.68 -18.88
N ALA A 5 -5.90 -8.18 -17.94
CA ALA A 5 -7.30 -7.78 -17.77
C ALA A 5 -7.53 -6.92 -16.51
N LEU A 6 -6.46 -6.50 -15.83
CA LEU A 6 -6.60 -5.60 -14.69
C LEU A 6 -7.11 -4.23 -15.15
N ALA A 7 -8.20 -3.80 -14.53
CA ALA A 7 -8.68 -2.44 -14.66
C ALA A 7 -7.60 -1.45 -14.15
N PRO A 8 -7.67 -0.16 -14.53
CA PRO A 8 -6.72 0.84 -14.08
C PRO A 8 -6.53 0.82 -12.56
N LEU A 9 -5.26 0.84 -12.15
CA LEU A 9 -4.88 0.78 -10.75
C LEU A 9 -4.99 2.16 -10.11
N VAL A 10 -5.65 2.22 -8.96
CA VAL A 10 -5.75 3.43 -8.16
C VAL A 10 -4.92 3.25 -6.89
N PHE A 11 -3.91 4.11 -6.73
CA PHE A 11 -3.04 4.15 -5.56
C PHE A 11 -3.57 5.18 -4.58
N GLN A 12 -4.12 4.72 -3.46
CA GLN A 12 -4.61 5.58 -2.40
C GLN A 12 -3.61 5.65 -1.25
N ARG A 13 -3.07 6.84 -0.98
CA ARG A 13 -2.17 7.06 0.15
C ARG A 13 -2.95 7.00 1.46
N VAL A 14 -2.44 6.25 2.43
CA VAL A 14 -2.94 6.22 3.80
C VAL A 14 -2.56 7.55 4.46
N ARG A 15 -3.57 8.36 4.82
CA ARG A 15 -3.36 9.68 5.44
C ARG A 15 -4.03 9.82 6.80
N THR A 16 -5.15 9.12 7.01
CA THR A 16 -5.94 9.23 8.24
C THR A 16 -5.67 8.08 9.21
N SER A 17 -6.04 8.27 10.48
CA SER A 17 -6.00 7.21 11.49
C SER A 17 -6.91 6.03 11.14
N GLY A 18 -8.08 6.30 10.56
CA GLY A 18 -9.01 5.27 10.07
C GLY A 18 -8.40 4.44 8.94
N ASP A 19 -7.75 5.09 7.97
CA ASP A 19 -7.05 4.39 6.88
C ASP A 19 -5.91 3.53 7.41
N SER A 20 -5.18 4.04 8.40
CA SER A 20 -4.07 3.33 9.02
C SER A 20 -4.54 2.08 9.76
N ARG A 21 -5.66 2.17 10.50
CA ARG A 21 -6.26 1.01 11.17
C ARG A 21 -6.67 -0.07 10.16
N LEU A 22 -7.35 0.31 9.07
CA LEU A 22 -7.77 -0.64 8.04
C LEU A 22 -6.55 -1.26 7.32
N TRP A 23 -5.51 -0.47 7.04
CA TRP A 23 -4.27 -1.00 6.45
C TRP A 23 -3.60 -2.01 7.38
N ASN A 24 -3.46 -1.70 8.67
CA ASN A 24 -2.87 -2.61 9.66
C ASN A 24 -3.68 -3.90 9.78
N GLU A 25 -5.02 -3.82 9.75
CA GLU A 25 -5.90 -5.00 9.78
C GLU A 25 -5.66 -5.91 8.57
N TYR A 26 -5.55 -5.34 7.36
CA TYR A 26 -5.27 -6.15 6.19
C TYR A 26 -3.88 -6.80 6.26
N ILE A 27 -2.85 -6.08 6.72
CA ILE A 27 -1.53 -6.69 6.92
C ILE A 27 -1.61 -7.82 7.93
N GLN A 28 -2.30 -7.62 9.05
CA GLN A 28 -2.46 -8.65 10.08
C GLN A 28 -3.15 -9.92 9.54
N ARG A 29 -4.15 -9.76 8.66
CA ARG A 29 -4.93 -10.88 8.12
C ARG A 29 -4.25 -11.60 6.96
N TYR A 30 -3.54 -10.88 6.09
CA TYR A 30 -3.11 -11.41 4.79
C TYR A 30 -1.59 -11.45 4.59
N HIS A 31 -0.80 -10.74 5.40
CA HIS A 31 0.65 -10.83 5.32
C HIS A 31 1.13 -12.06 6.07
N TYR A 32 1.97 -12.89 5.44
CA TYR A 32 2.43 -14.17 6.01
C TYR A 32 3.25 -14.03 7.30
N LEU A 33 3.85 -12.85 7.54
CA LEU A 33 4.54 -12.52 8.79
C LEU A 33 3.65 -11.83 9.84
N GLY A 34 2.38 -11.56 9.53
CA GLY A 34 1.50 -10.74 10.35
C GLY A 34 1.89 -9.26 10.40
N TYR A 35 1.18 -8.48 11.21
CA TYR A 35 1.48 -7.06 11.42
C TYR A 35 2.53 -6.88 12.52
N THR A 36 3.69 -6.40 12.11
CA THR A 36 4.69 -5.80 13.00
C THR A 36 4.76 -4.31 12.69
N PRO A 37 4.69 -3.41 13.69
CA PRO A 37 4.87 -1.99 13.46
C PRO A 37 6.22 -1.75 12.80
N LEU A 38 6.23 -1.23 11.57
CA LEU A 38 7.50 -0.82 10.99
C LEU A 38 8.01 0.39 11.79
N PRO A 39 9.29 0.42 12.19
CA PRO A 39 9.85 1.54 12.93
C PRO A 39 10.06 2.76 12.02
N GLY A 40 9.88 3.95 12.58
CA GLY A 40 10.15 5.22 11.90
C GLY A 40 9.08 5.70 10.92
N ALA A 41 9.43 6.74 10.16
CA ALA A 41 8.52 7.37 9.20
C ALA A 41 8.22 6.44 8.02
N GLN A 42 6.95 6.35 7.65
CA GLN A 42 6.46 5.40 6.66
C GLN A 42 5.54 6.05 5.66
N LEU A 43 5.59 5.53 4.44
CA LEU A 43 4.66 5.86 3.38
C LEU A 43 3.89 4.59 3.03
N ARG A 44 2.56 4.65 3.12
CA ARG A 44 1.68 3.48 2.93
C ARG A 44 0.62 3.78 1.89
N TYR A 45 0.32 2.77 1.08
CA TYR A 45 -0.70 2.84 0.05
C TYR A 45 -1.60 1.60 0.08
N ARG A 46 -2.85 1.81 -0.33
CA ARG A 46 -3.77 0.75 -0.74
C ARG A 46 -3.95 0.85 -2.25
N VAL A 47 -3.88 -0.29 -2.93
CA VAL A 47 -4.03 -0.36 -4.38
C VAL A 47 -5.38 -1.00 -4.69
N TYR A 48 -6.16 -0.30 -5.51
CA TYR A 48 -7.47 -0.74 -5.94
C TYR A 48 -7.49 -0.99 -7.44
N SER A 49 -8.28 -1.98 -7.86
CA SER A 49 -8.67 -2.20 -9.26
C SER A 49 -10.19 -2.28 -9.30
N ALA A 50 -10.83 -1.44 -10.13
CA ALA A 50 -12.30 -1.37 -10.23
C ALA A 50 -13.03 -1.25 -8.85
N GLY A 51 -12.44 -0.52 -7.91
CA GLY A 51 -12.99 -0.33 -6.56
C GLY A 51 -12.69 -1.47 -5.57
N GLN A 52 -12.11 -2.59 -6.01
CA GLN A 52 -11.72 -3.69 -5.14
C GLN A 52 -10.26 -3.54 -4.68
N PRO A 53 -9.95 -3.67 -3.38
CA PRO A 53 -8.56 -3.67 -2.90
C PRO A 53 -7.85 -4.95 -3.36
N ILE A 54 -6.71 -4.78 -4.03
CA ILE A 54 -5.93 -5.90 -4.58
C ILE A 54 -4.52 -6.01 -4.00
N ALA A 55 -3.97 -4.92 -3.46
CA ALA A 55 -2.64 -4.92 -2.89
C ALA A 55 -2.45 -3.80 -1.85
N LEU A 56 -1.40 -3.95 -1.04
CA LEU A 56 -0.96 -3.01 -0.03
C LEU A 56 0.53 -2.78 -0.20
N LEU A 57 0.95 -1.52 -0.14
CA LEU A 57 2.36 -1.14 -0.26
C LEU A 57 2.77 -0.34 0.97
N GLY A 58 3.98 -0.60 1.47
CA GLY A 58 4.58 0.13 2.58
C GLY A 58 6.05 0.37 2.30
N PHE A 59 6.49 1.62 2.48
CA PHE A 59 7.87 2.05 2.28
C PHE A 59 8.39 2.72 3.55
N GLY A 60 9.56 2.29 4.02
CA GLY A 60 10.30 2.98 5.07
C GLY A 60 10.91 4.28 4.58
N ALA A 61 11.32 5.15 5.51
CA ALA A 61 11.87 6.48 5.25
C ALA A 61 13.01 6.50 4.22
N ALA A 62 13.90 5.50 4.21
CA ALA A 62 15.02 5.42 3.26
C ALA A 62 14.56 5.34 1.79
N ALA A 63 13.36 4.82 1.53
CA ALA A 63 12.80 4.70 0.19
C ALA A 63 12.02 5.97 -0.24
N TRP A 64 12.03 7.05 0.56
CA TRP A 64 11.24 8.24 0.26
C TRP A 64 11.73 9.03 -0.96
N MET A 65 12.99 8.85 -1.35
CA MET A 65 13.64 9.55 -2.46
C MET A 65 13.88 8.65 -3.69
N SER A 66 13.16 7.52 -3.78
CA SER A 66 13.33 6.58 -4.88
C SER A 66 12.62 7.09 -6.14
N ALA A 67 13.39 7.55 -7.14
CA ALA A 67 12.87 8.11 -8.39
C ALA A 67 11.86 7.20 -9.15
N PRO A 68 12.01 5.85 -9.17
CA PRO A 68 10.99 4.97 -9.72
C PRO A 68 9.66 5.05 -8.96
N ARG A 69 9.67 5.16 -7.63
CA ARG A 69 8.43 5.33 -6.85
C ARG A 69 7.71 6.61 -7.27
N ASP A 70 8.45 7.70 -7.37
CA ASP A 70 7.87 9.00 -7.72
C ASP A 70 7.28 9.01 -9.12
N ARG A 71 7.90 8.31 -10.08
CA ARG A 71 7.41 8.24 -11.45
C ARG A 71 6.14 7.40 -11.62
N TYR A 72 5.95 6.37 -10.80
CA TYR A 72 4.87 5.37 -11.01
C TYR A 72 3.80 5.35 -9.91
N ILE A 73 4.08 5.90 -8.73
CA ILE A 73 3.18 5.87 -7.56
C ILE A 73 2.92 7.30 -7.02
N GLY A 74 3.80 8.25 -7.33
CA GLY A 74 3.80 9.63 -6.84
C GLY A 74 2.82 10.55 -7.55
#